data_AF-A0A2A5M1C4-F1
#
_entry.id   AF-A0A2A5M1C4-F1
#
_cell.length_a   1.000
_cell.length_b   1.000
_cell.length_c   1.000
_cell.angle_alpha   90.00
_cell.angle_beta   90.00
_cell.angle_gamma   90.00
#
_symmetry.space_group_name_H-M   'P 1'
#
loop_
_entity.id
_entity.type
_entity.pdbx_description
1 polymer ?
#
loop_
_entity_poly.entity_id
_entity_poly.type
_entity_poly.pdbx_seq_one_letter_code
_entity_poly.pdbx_strand_id
1 'polypeptide(L)'
;MDILDIINEATKEADAFENHAAKELTLEERLLYLQGLALVMNVDGDIHEEEKEYIRILIKSFDMDESTLNDFVAFAQSPDKDTVQAFFKTYRRRPIAQLFLFDALMMSRRDGKVDERENAIIDSLADKLEILKGIQEDIFDLFCYIKNRNWRESALYFNSHLLNPDHFKHLLAYHELDYDQLMKETASLRGQRILQAIKKKMPPLTPGEKVKPELNHEIVIPMLQAELDRGNASVNGGVFLVDDDLGKVEIKLKNYGLEYSKEYNFIFKQPGADFGKVGQEVVNRLINTIGINTAEEVIDILYDSKVKVFKAKLSDEDPRLIKTTSSVEKSLPYLKLEGRFFTVEANLDTGILSSFSNSNFYLSDAYSSKKSVLYLQQSVDNRSQRGCLRELDIDSLLKRVFFKGLPVPGHHAPK
;
A
#
# COMPACT_ATOMS: atom_id res chain seq x y z
N MET A 1 38.12 7.20 -5.50
CA MET A 1 37.52 5.89 -5.82
C MET A 1 38.61 4.86 -5.83
N ASP A 2 38.43 3.76 -5.09
CA ASP A 2 39.27 2.56 -5.17
C ASP A 2 38.96 1.81 -6.48
N ILE A 3 39.91 1.02 -7.00
CA ILE A 3 39.71 0.18 -8.19
C ILE A 3 38.57 -0.83 -7.94
N LEU A 4 38.43 -1.30 -6.70
CA LEU A 4 37.32 -2.15 -6.29
C LEU A 4 35.97 -1.42 -6.33
N ASP A 5 35.93 -0.12 -6.01
CA ASP A 5 34.70 0.68 -6.12
C ASP A 5 34.27 0.81 -7.58
N ILE A 6 35.23 1.06 -8.49
CA ILE A 6 34.98 1.18 -9.93
C ILE A 6 34.48 -0.15 -10.52
N ILE A 7 35.07 -1.28 -10.12
CA ILE A 7 34.63 -2.61 -10.58
C ILE A 7 33.20 -2.90 -10.08
N ASN A 8 32.91 -2.61 -8.82
CA ASN A 8 31.58 -2.82 -8.26
C ASN A 8 30.53 -1.92 -8.91
N GLU A 9 30.86 -0.64 -9.15
CA GLU A 9 29.97 0.32 -9.81
C GLU A 9 29.70 -0.06 -11.26
N ALA A 10 30.73 -0.43 -12.03
CA ALA A 10 30.59 -0.85 -13.42
C ALA A 10 29.76 -2.14 -13.57
N THR A 11 29.93 -3.11 -12.66
CA THR A 11 29.16 -4.36 -12.69
C THR A 11 27.70 -4.11 -12.30
N LYS A 12 27.48 -3.24 -11.31
CA LYS A 12 26.14 -2.87 -10.83
C LYS A 12 25.34 -2.07 -11.85
N GLU A 13 25.97 -1.15 -12.58
CA GLU A 13 25.33 -0.42 -13.67
C GLU A 13 24.95 -1.36 -14.83
N ALA A 14 25.86 -2.26 -15.22
CA ALA A 14 25.60 -3.22 -16.29
C ALA A 14 24.43 -4.17 -15.96
N ASP A 15 24.45 -4.78 -14.78
CA ASP A 15 23.45 -5.78 -14.36
C ASP A 15 22.06 -5.14 -14.14
N ALA A 16 22.03 -3.92 -13.60
CA ALA A 16 20.77 -3.27 -13.28
C ALA A 16 19.99 -2.82 -14.52
N PHE A 17 20.68 -2.25 -15.49
CA PHE A 17 20.04 -1.76 -16.71
C PHE A 17 19.82 -2.88 -17.74
N GLU A 18 20.33 -4.09 -17.53
CA GLU A 18 20.05 -5.26 -18.39
C GLU A 18 18.54 -5.47 -18.64
N ASN A 19 17.71 -5.15 -17.64
CA ASN A 19 16.26 -5.28 -17.68
C ASN A 19 15.52 -3.96 -18.00
N HIS A 20 16.19 -2.98 -18.61
CA HIS A 20 15.59 -1.71 -18.97
C HIS A 20 14.43 -1.92 -19.97
N ALA A 21 13.25 -1.35 -19.73
CA ALA A 21 12.07 -1.64 -20.54
C ALA A 21 12.20 -1.23 -22.02
N ALA A 22 13.04 -0.23 -22.33
CA ALA A 22 13.33 0.14 -23.72
C ALA A 22 14.11 -0.94 -24.49
N LYS A 23 14.70 -1.93 -23.81
CA LYS A 23 15.32 -3.11 -24.44
C LYS A 23 14.33 -3.93 -25.26
N GLU A 24 13.05 -3.96 -24.89
CA GLU A 24 12.02 -4.71 -25.64
C GLU A 24 11.54 -4.00 -26.92
N LEU A 25 11.98 -2.77 -27.16
CA LEU A 25 11.64 -2.02 -28.36
C LEU A 25 12.32 -2.61 -29.61
N THR A 26 11.81 -2.28 -30.79
CA THR A 26 12.53 -2.59 -32.04
C THR A 26 13.84 -1.82 -32.15
N LEU A 27 14.79 -2.27 -32.98
CA LEU A 27 16.07 -1.58 -33.16
C LEU A 27 15.89 -0.11 -33.60
N GLU A 28 14.95 0.15 -34.50
CA GLU A 28 14.64 1.52 -34.96
C GLU A 28 14.11 2.40 -33.82
N GLU A 29 13.21 1.85 -33.00
CA GLU A 29 12.73 2.54 -31.81
C GLU A 29 13.88 2.79 -30.82
N ARG A 30 14.72 1.80 -30.50
CA ARG A 30 15.88 1.99 -29.60
C ARG A 30 16.83 3.10 -30.09
N LEU A 31 17.08 3.16 -31.40
CA LEU A 31 17.87 4.23 -32.02
C LEU A 31 17.21 5.60 -31.81
N LEU A 32 15.91 5.72 -32.12
CA LEU A 32 15.16 6.96 -31.93
C LEU A 32 15.11 7.37 -30.45
N TYR A 33 15.02 6.40 -29.52
CA TYR A 33 15.03 6.64 -28.09
C TYR A 33 16.33 7.30 -27.63
N LEU A 34 17.48 6.71 -28.01
CA LEU A 34 18.80 7.23 -27.67
C LEU A 34 19.09 8.55 -28.37
N GLN A 35 18.62 8.73 -29.61
CA GLN A 35 18.67 10.03 -30.30
C GLN A 35 17.85 11.09 -29.57
N GLY A 36 16.67 10.73 -29.04
CA GLY A 36 15.86 11.62 -28.22
C GLY A 36 16.62 12.08 -26.96
N LEU A 37 17.32 11.18 -26.28
CA LEU A 37 18.15 11.54 -25.12
C LEU A 37 19.36 12.38 -25.55
N ALA A 38 19.99 12.05 -26.68
CA ALA A 38 21.10 12.83 -27.23
C ALA A 38 20.73 14.30 -27.52
N LEU A 39 19.45 14.61 -27.80
CA LEU A 39 18.97 16.01 -27.90
C LEU A 39 19.11 16.78 -26.58
N VAL A 40 18.93 16.11 -25.44
CA VAL A 40 19.02 16.70 -24.10
C VAL A 40 20.48 16.87 -23.66
N MET A 41 21.38 16.04 -24.19
CA MET A 41 22.80 16.01 -23.84
C MET A 41 23.64 17.17 -24.41
N ASN A 42 23.17 17.89 -25.45
CA ASN A 42 23.96 18.97 -26.08
C ASN A 42 23.19 20.30 -26.10
N VAL A 43 22.40 20.55 -25.05
CA VAL A 43 21.48 21.69 -24.98
C VAL A 43 22.20 22.99 -24.66
N ASP A 44 23.20 22.92 -23.80
CA ASP A 44 24.05 24.05 -23.43
C ASP A 44 25.20 24.28 -24.43
N GLY A 45 25.42 23.32 -25.33
CA GLY A 45 26.46 23.31 -26.36
C GLY A 45 27.79 22.68 -25.91
N ASP A 46 27.81 22.09 -24.71
CA ASP A 46 28.88 21.21 -24.23
C ASP A 46 28.31 19.79 -24.07
N ILE A 47 29.15 18.77 -24.20
CA ILE A 47 28.72 17.39 -23.97
C ILE A 47 29.63 16.82 -22.90
N HIS A 48 29.10 16.68 -21.69
CA HIS A 48 29.86 16.18 -20.55
C HIS A 48 30.13 14.66 -20.67
N GLU A 49 31.27 14.20 -20.14
CA GLU A 49 31.65 12.79 -20.23
C GLU A 49 30.70 11.90 -19.41
N GLU A 50 30.16 12.42 -18.31
CA GLU A 50 29.18 11.74 -17.46
C GLU A 50 27.86 11.46 -18.19
N GLU A 51 27.42 12.37 -19.06
CA GLU A 51 26.22 12.21 -19.88
C GLU A 51 26.46 11.21 -21.02
N LYS A 52 27.63 11.29 -21.67
CA LYS A 52 28.05 10.28 -22.66
C LYS A 52 28.11 8.89 -22.04
N GLU A 53 28.61 8.78 -20.81
CA GLU A 53 28.65 7.51 -20.10
C GLU A 53 27.23 6.98 -19.84
N TYR A 54 26.26 7.86 -19.58
CA TYR A 54 24.86 7.42 -19.42
C TYR A 54 24.30 6.80 -20.71
N ILE A 55 24.51 7.47 -21.84
CA ILE A 55 24.12 6.92 -23.15
C ILE A 55 24.86 5.60 -23.44
N ARG A 56 26.15 5.51 -23.09
CA ARG A 56 26.95 4.28 -23.25
C ARG A 56 26.38 3.11 -22.43
N ILE A 57 25.96 3.35 -21.20
CA ILE A 57 25.29 2.34 -20.36
C ILE A 57 24.03 1.85 -21.07
N LEU A 58 23.16 2.76 -21.52
CA LEU A 58 21.92 2.39 -22.21
C LEU A 58 22.16 1.61 -23.51
N ILE A 59 23.18 1.97 -24.30
CA ILE A 59 23.57 1.22 -25.51
C ILE A 59 23.88 -0.24 -25.16
N LYS A 60 24.69 -0.47 -24.12
CA LYS A 60 25.03 -1.82 -23.66
C LYS A 60 23.79 -2.56 -23.17
N SER A 61 22.95 -1.90 -22.39
CA SER A 61 21.69 -2.43 -21.87
C SER A 61 20.70 -2.81 -22.97
N PHE A 62 20.74 -2.11 -24.10
CA PHE A 62 19.87 -2.33 -25.25
C PHE A 62 20.43 -3.39 -26.21
N ASP A 63 21.54 -4.04 -25.87
CA ASP A 63 22.30 -4.98 -26.71
C ASP A 63 22.70 -4.36 -28.06
N MET A 64 23.09 -3.07 -28.05
CA MET A 64 23.53 -2.32 -29.23
C MET A 64 25.06 -2.21 -29.27
N ASP A 65 25.62 -2.00 -30.47
CA ASP A 65 27.07 -1.85 -30.64
C ASP A 65 27.54 -0.49 -30.07
N GLU A 66 28.55 -0.52 -29.20
CA GLU A 66 29.16 0.66 -28.58
C GLU A 66 29.72 1.63 -29.62
N SER A 67 30.04 1.16 -30.83
CA SER A 67 30.45 2.01 -31.94
C SER A 67 29.40 3.08 -32.31
N THR A 68 28.11 2.82 -32.02
CA THR A 68 27.00 3.75 -32.27
C THR A 68 26.99 4.98 -31.37
N LEU A 69 27.77 4.99 -30.27
CA LEU A 69 27.87 6.16 -29.39
C LEU A 69 28.32 7.41 -30.15
N ASN A 70 29.27 7.26 -31.08
CA ASN A 70 29.75 8.38 -31.88
C ASN A 70 28.66 8.94 -32.80
N ASP A 71 27.75 8.09 -33.28
CA ASP A 71 26.63 8.51 -34.13
C ASP A 71 25.62 9.35 -33.31
N PHE A 72 25.36 8.98 -32.05
CA PHE A 72 24.50 9.77 -31.16
C PHE A 72 25.14 11.10 -30.77
N VAL A 73 26.46 11.13 -30.52
CA VAL A 73 27.18 12.38 -30.26
C VAL A 73 27.15 13.30 -31.49
N ALA A 74 27.38 12.74 -32.68
CA ALA A 74 27.27 13.50 -33.93
C ALA A 74 25.86 14.04 -34.17
N PHE A 75 24.84 13.24 -33.85
CA PHE A 75 23.44 13.65 -33.91
C PHE A 75 23.12 14.77 -32.90
N ALA A 76 23.60 14.67 -31.65
CA ALA A 76 23.42 15.70 -30.63
C ALA A 76 23.97 17.06 -31.09
N GLN A 77 25.11 17.05 -31.78
CA GLN A 77 25.77 18.25 -32.33
C GLN A 77 25.06 18.84 -33.55
N SER A 78 24.41 18.00 -34.36
CA SER A 78 23.72 18.42 -35.58
C SER A 78 22.43 17.63 -35.78
N PRO A 79 21.40 17.88 -34.96
CA PRO A 79 20.16 17.12 -35.04
C PRO A 79 19.40 17.45 -36.32
N ASP A 80 18.97 16.42 -37.05
CA ASP A 80 18.16 16.58 -38.24
C ASP A 80 16.66 16.55 -37.91
N LYS A 81 15.90 17.31 -38.69
CA LYS A 81 14.47 17.51 -38.45
C LYS A 81 13.64 16.23 -38.62
N ASP A 82 14.01 15.37 -39.56
CA ASP A 82 13.21 14.20 -39.93
C ASP A 82 13.30 13.13 -38.84
N THR A 83 14.49 12.92 -38.28
CA THR A 83 14.72 12.06 -37.13
C THR A 83 14.00 12.56 -35.88
N VAL A 84 14.07 13.87 -35.58
CA VAL A 84 13.33 14.46 -34.45
C VAL A 84 11.81 14.29 -34.62
N GLN A 85 11.30 14.43 -35.84
CA GLN A 85 9.88 14.17 -36.13
C GLN A 85 9.51 12.69 -35.98
N ALA A 86 10.38 11.79 -36.43
CA ALA A 86 10.19 10.35 -36.27
C ALA A 86 10.12 9.97 -34.79
N PHE A 87 11.02 10.51 -33.95
CA PHE A 87 10.99 10.32 -32.50
C PHE A 87 9.63 10.68 -31.88
N PHE A 88 9.13 11.90 -32.12
CA PHE A 88 7.84 12.30 -31.56
C PHE A 88 6.68 11.45 -32.11
N LYS A 89 6.70 11.11 -33.40
CA LYS A 89 5.66 10.27 -34.00
C LYS A 89 5.64 8.87 -33.36
N THR A 90 6.81 8.33 -33.03
CA THR A 90 6.96 7.00 -32.45
C THR A 90 6.55 6.94 -30.99
N TYR A 91 6.81 7.98 -30.19
CA TYR A 91 6.66 7.94 -28.72
C TYR A 91 5.51 8.75 -28.14
N ARG A 92 4.91 9.67 -28.89
CA ARG A 92 3.80 10.51 -28.43
C ARG A 92 2.64 9.67 -27.87
N ARG A 93 2.17 10.03 -26.67
CA ARG A 93 1.13 9.34 -25.89
C ARG A 93 1.41 7.87 -25.55
N ARG A 94 2.63 7.36 -25.70
CA ARG A 94 2.98 5.99 -25.28
C ARG A 94 3.49 5.97 -23.84
N PRO A 95 3.15 4.93 -23.05
CA PRO A 95 3.66 4.80 -21.68
C PRO A 95 5.19 4.83 -21.57
N ILE A 96 5.92 4.33 -22.58
CA ILE A 96 7.38 4.33 -22.58
C ILE A 96 7.98 5.75 -22.62
N ALA A 97 7.22 6.77 -23.04
CA ALA A 97 7.64 8.17 -22.98
C ALA A 97 7.80 8.66 -21.52
N GLN A 98 7.11 8.04 -20.56
CA GLN A 98 7.31 8.32 -19.13
C GLN A 98 8.71 7.89 -18.68
N LEU A 99 9.16 6.71 -19.12
CA LEU A 99 10.51 6.22 -18.85
C LEU A 99 11.56 7.11 -19.53
N PHE A 100 11.32 7.48 -20.79
CA PHE A 100 12.18 8.44 -21.49
C PHE A 100 12.37 9.74 -20.71
N LEU A 101 11.28 10.30 -20.17
CA LEU A 101 11.35 11.52 -19.38
C LEU A 101 12.21 11.33 -18.11
N PHE A 102 12.06 10.19 -17.44
CA PHE A 102 12.87 9.85 -16.28
C PHE A 102 14.36 9.73 -16.65
N ASP A 103 14.70 9.05 -17.74
CA ASP A 103 16.08 8.91 -18.21
C ASP A 103 16.70 10.25 -18.59
N ALA A 104 15.93 11.15 -19.21
CA ALA A 104 16.39 12.50 -19.51
C ALA A 104 16.73 13.29 -18.22
N LEU A 105 15.94 13.12 -17.15
CA LEU A 105 16.21 13.73 -15.84
C LEU A 105 17.42 13.10 -15.14
N MET A 106 17.61 11.78 -15.27
CA MET A 106 18.76 11.07 -14.73
C MET A 106 20.06 11.51 -15.39
N MET A 107 20.06 11.59 -16.72
CA MET A 107 21.22 11.99 -17.50
C MET A 107 21.64 13.44 -17.23
N SER A 108 20.71 14.40 -17.41
CA SER A 108 20.98 15.85 -17.26
C SER A 108 21.45 16.25 -15.86
N ARG A 109 21.19 15.43 -14.83
CA ARG A 109 21.53 15.76 -13.43
C ARG A 109 22.57 14.82 -12.83
N ARG A 110 23.25 14.04 -13.67
CA ARG A 110 24.30 13.11 -13.25
C ARG A 110 25.54 13.84 -12.77
N ASP A 111 25.87 14.97 -13.39
CA ASP A 111 27.00 15.83 -13.00
C ASP A 111 26.74 16.64 -11.71
N GLY A 112 25.51 16.57 -11.19
CA GLY A 112 25.07 17.25 -9.97
C GLY A 112 24.72 18.73 -10.14
N LYS A 113 24.82 19.29 -11.34
CA LYS A 113 24.36 20.63 -11.66
C LYS A 113 22.94 20.59 -12.19
N VAL A 114 22.31 21.76 -12.24
CA VAL A 114 20.98 21.94 -12.80
C VAL A 114 21.10 23.08 -13.78
N ASP A 115 21.07 22.78 -15.08
CA ASP A 115 20.98 23.82 -16.11
C ASP A 115 19.49 24.14 -16.37
N GLU A 116 19.14 25.43 -16.35
CA GLU A 116 17.80 25.91 -16.67
C GLU A 116 17.41 25.59 -18.13
N ARG A 117 18.37 25.50 -19.04
CA ARG A 117 18.14 25.18 -20.45
C ARG A 117 17.78 23.71 -20.65
N GLU A 118 18.48 22.80 -19.97
CA GLU A 118 18.16 21.37 -19.99
C GLU A 118 16.74 21.13 -19.48
N ASN A 119 16.37 21.76 -18.35
CA ASN A 119 15.01 21.68 -17.83
C ASN A 119 13.98 22.19 -18.84
N ALA A 120 14.24 23.34 -19.50
CA ALA A 120 13.33 23.88 -20.50
C ALA A 120 13.15 22.94 -21.72
N ILE A 121 14.19 22.21 -22.11
CA ILE A 121 14.10 21.23 -23.20
C ILE A 121 13.36 19.97 -22.74
N ILE A 122 13.64 19.48 -21.54
CA ILE A 122 12.93 18.34 -20.94
C ILE A 122 11.43 18.64 -20.83
N ASP A 123 11.06 19.82 -20.34
CA ASP A 123 9.66 20.27 -20.29
C ASP A 123 9.04 20.35 -21.69
N SER A 124 9.77 20.92 -22.67
CA SER A 124 9.30 20.97 -24.06
C SER A 124 9.14 19.58 -24.68
N LEU A 125 9.99 18.61 -24.33
CA LEU A 125 9.89 17.23 -24.80
C LEU A 125 8.67 16.55 -24.19
N ALA A 126 8.46 16.72 -22.88
CA ALA A 126 7.30 16.18 -22.16
C ALA A 126 5.98 16.69 -22.76
N ASP A 127 5.90 17.99 -23.04
CA ASP A 127 4.73 18.61 -23.66
C ASP A 127 4.48 18.09 -25.08
N LYS A 128 5.52 17.94 -25.91
CA LYS A 128 5.40 17.44 -27.30
C LYS A 128 5.11 15.93 -27.36
N LEU A 129 5.58 15.17 -26.38
CA LEU A 129 5.21 13.76 -26.17
C LEU A 129 3.79 13.61 -25.60
N GLU A 130 3.18 14.72 -25.17
CA GLU A 130 1.85 14.80 -24.56
C GLU A 130 1.74 13.95 -23.29
N ILE A 131 2.78 14.01 -22.46
CA ILE A 131 2.74 13.47 -21.10
C ILE A 131 1.90 14.44 -20.24
N LEU A 132 0.92 13.93 -19.50
CA LEU A 132 0.07 14.76 -18.66
C LEU A 132 0.89 15.44 -17.55
N LYS A 133 0.60 16.71 -17.23
CA LYS A 133 1.38 17.47 -16.22
C LYS A 133 1.50 16.77 -14.88
N GLY A 134 0.41 16.18 -14.37
CA GLY A 134 0.48 15.41 -13.12
C GLY A 134 1.43 14.21 -13.19
N ILE A 135 1.52 13.55 -14.34
CA ILE A 135 2.47 12.46 -14.57
C ILE A 135 3.91 12.99 -14.67
N GLN A 136 4.11 14.18 -15.26
CA GLN A 136 5.43 14.82 -15.29
C GLN A 136 5.92 15.13 -13.87
N GLU A 137 5.04 15.70 -13.02
CA GLU A 137 5.30 15.94 -11.60
C GLU A 137 5.61 14.63 -10.85
N ASP A 138 4.81 13.57 -11.07
CA ASP A 138 5.04 12.27 -10.46
C ASP A 138 6.41 11.66 -10.84
N ILE A 139 6.82 11.78 -12.11
CA ILE A 139 8.12 11.30 -12.60
C ILE A 139 9.26 12.10 -11.95
N PHE A 140 9.10 13.41 -11.84
CA PHE A 140 10.09 14.27 -11.20
C PHE A 140 10.24 13.96 -9.70
N ASP A 141 9.13 13.74 -9.01
CA ASP A 141 9.12 13.34 -7.60
C ASP A 141 9.78 11.97 -7.43
N LEU A 142 9.44 10.99 -8.27
CA LEU A 142 10.07 9.67 -8.28
C LEU A 142 11.59 9.78 -8.45
N PHE A 143 12.05 10.60 -9.40
CA PHE A 143 13.47 10.89 -9.60
C PHE A 143 14.10 11.45 -8.32
N CYS A 144 13.46 12.44 -7.68
CA CYS A 144 13.96 13.03 -6.44
C CYS A 144 14.04 12.00 -5.31
N TYR A 145 13.05 11.11 -5.17
CA TYR A 145 13.06 10.09 -4.13
C TYR A 145 14.13 9.03 -4.38
N ILE A 146 14.33 8.58 -5.61
CA ILE A 146 15.38 7.61 -5.97
C ILE A 146 16.76 8.23 -5.73
N LYS A 147 17.01 9.45 -6.22
CA LYS A 147 18.27 10.19 -6.03
C LYS A 147 18.62 10.35 -4.55
N ASN A 148 17.63 10.63 -3.70
CA ASN A 148 17.81 10.78 -2.26
C ASN A 148 17.71 9.48 -1.46
N ARG A 149 17.59 8.32 -2.14
CA ARG A 149 17.42 6.98 -1.52
C ARG A 149 16.24 6.90 -0.55
N ASN A 150 15.16 7.65 -0.83
CA ASN A 150 13.94 7.64 -0.04
C ASN A 150 12.97 6.56 -0.56
N TRP A 151 13.33 5.30 -0.33
CA TRP A 151 12.63 4.14 -0.90
C TRP A 151 11.17 4.01 -0.46
N ARG A 152 10.84 4.52 0.73
CA ARG A 152 9.48 4.48 1.27
C ARG A 152 8.52 5.36 0.49
N GLU A 153 8.97 6.56 0.12
CA GLU A 153 8.14 7.48 -0.65
C GLU A 153 8.18 7.11 -2.14
N SER A 154 9.31 6.61 -2.67
CA SER A 154 9.34 6.10 -4.06
C SER A 154 8.41 4.90 -4.27
N ALA A 155 8.24 4.03 -3.27
CA ALA A 155 7.33 2.88 -3.33
C ALA A 155 5.86 3.27 -3.64
N LEU A 156 5.44 4.51 -3.34
CA LEU A 156 4.11 5.00 -3.67
C LEU A 156 3.88 5.04 -5.19
N TYR A 157 4.92 5.41 -5.94
CA TYR A 157 4.88 5.55 -7.40
C TYR A 157 4.93 4.21 -8.11
N PHE A 158 5.63 3.23 -7.54
CA PHE A 158 5.60 1.82 -8.00
C PHE A 158 4.27 1.13 -7.74
N ASN A 159 3.43 1.69 -6.87
CA ASN A 159 2.10 1.19 -6.59
C ASN A 159 1.00 2.03 -7.26
N SER A 160 1.36 3.10 -7.98
CA SER A 160 0.41 3.98 -8.64
C SER A 160 0.02 3.41 -10.01
N HIS A 161 -1.24 3.51 -10.40
CA HIS A 161 -1.67 3.22 -11.78
C HIS A 161 -1.22 4.26 -12.81
N LEU A 162 -0.70 5.40 -12.36
CA LEU A 162 -0.32 6.52 -13.23
C LEU A 162 1.03 6.27 -13.93
N LEU A 163 1.93 5.53 -13.27
CA LEU A 163 3.21 5.10 -13.81
C LEU A 163 3.20 3.59 -14.02
N ASN A 164 3.80 3.11 -15.11
CA ASN A 164 3.97 1.68 -15.30
C ASN A 164 5.15 1.18 -14.44
N PRO A 165 4.94 0.39 -13.36
CA PRO A 165 6.02 -0.01 -12.47
C PRO A 165 7.08 -0.84 -13.18
N ASP A 166 6.68 -1.64 -14.18
CA ASP A 166 7.58 -2.48 -14.97
C ASP A 166 8.64 -1.66 -15.71
N HIS A 167 8.32 -0.42 -16.07
CA HIS A 167 9.29 0.47 -16.70
C HIS A 167 10.42 0.89 -15.75
N PHE A 168 10.15 0.94 -14.45
CA PHE A 168 11.06 1.52 -13.45
C PHE A 168 11.70 0.48 -12.53
N LYS A 169 11.30 -0.80 -12.59
CA LYS A 169 11.82 -1.88 -11.72
C LYS A 169 13.35 -2.03 -11.78
N HIS A 170 13.94 -1.80 -12.95
CA HIS A 170 15.39 -1.85 -13.15
C HIS A 170 16.14 -0.85 -12.24
N LEU A 171 15.52 0.27 -11.86
CA LEU A 171 16.09 1.24 -10.93
C LEU A 171 16.21 0.69 -9.50
N LEU A 172 15.27 -0.16 -9.09
CA LEU A 172 15.37 -0.84 -7.79
C LEU A 172 16.49 -1.89 -7.81
N ALA A 173 16.63 -2.62 -8.92
CA ALA A 173 17.74 -3.55 -9.12
C ALA A 173 19.09 -2.81 -9.07
N TYR A 174 19.18 -1.60 -9.64
CA TYR A 174 20.37 -0.74 -9.53
C TYR A 174 20.72 -0.39 -8.09
N HIS A 175 19.75 -0.31 -7.20
CA HIS A 175 19.99 -0.05 -5.78
C HIS A 175 20.00 -1.31 -4.92
N GLU A 176 20.05 -2.50 -5.53
CA GLU A 176 19.99 -3.82 -4.87
C GLU A 176 18.74 -3.99 -3.98
N LEU A 177 17.64 -3.39 -4.41
CA LEU A 177 16.35 -3.47 -3.72
C LEU A 177 15.45 -4.48 -4.41
N ASP A 178 14.96 -5.42 -3.62
CA ASP A 178 13.93 -6.36 -4.04
C ASP A 178 12.57 -5.65 -4.10
N TYR A 179 11.96 -5.64 -5.28
CA TYR A 179 10.67 -5.00 -5.51
C TYR A 179 9.58 -5.59 -4.59
N ASP A 180 9.47 -6.91 -4.52
CA ASP A 180 8.41 -7.57 -3.76
C ASP A 180 8.53 -7.29 -2.26
N GLN A 181 9.76 -7.30 -1.73
CA GLN A 181 10.06 -6.94 -0.36
C GLN A 181 9.71 -5.47 -0.08
N LEU A 182 10.13 -4.53 -0.94
CA LEU A 182 9.83 -3.11 -0.79
C LEU A 182 8.31 -2.86 -0.76
N MET A 183 7.58 -3.53 -1.66
CA MET A 183 6.13 -3.43 -1.74
C MET A 183 5.44 -4.02 -0.51
N LYS A 184 5.93 -5.15 0.01
CA LYS A 184 5.42 -5.79 1.23
C LYS A 184 5.65 -4.93 2.48
N GLU A 185 6.84 -4.37 2.63
CA GLU A 185 7.16 -3.44 3.73
C GLU A 185 6.27 -2.19 3.67
N THR A 186 6.08 -1.64 2.47
CA THR A 186 5.22 -0.47 2.25
C THR A 186 3.75 -0.78 2.53
N ALA A 187 3.25 -1.97 2.19
CA ALA A 187 1.91 -2.42 2.56
C ALA A 187 1.73 -2.47 4.09
N SER A 188 2.69 -3.05 4.82
CA SER A 188 2.63 -3.12 6.29
C SER A 188 2.64 -1.73 6.94
N LEU A 189 3.52 -0.82 6.48
CA LEU A 189 3.59 0.55 6.99
C LEU A 189 2.30 1.34 6.73
N ARG A 190 1.66 1.14 5.56
CA ARG A 190 0.35 1.76 5.26
C ARG A 190 -0.72 1.30 6.24
N GLY A 191 -0.80 0.00 6.50
CA GLY A 191 -1.69 -0.58 7.49
C GLY A 191 -1.54 0.05 8.87
N GLN A 192 -0.29 0.20 9.31
CA GLN A 192 0.02 0.85 10.59
C GLN A 192 -0.39 2.32 10.61
N ARG A 193 -0.12 3.09 9.54
CA ARG A 193 -0.53 4.51 9.42
C ARG A 193 -2.05 4.67 9.50
N ILE A 194 -2.80 3.80 8.81
CA ILE A 194 -4.27 3.79 8.86
C ILE A 194 -4.75 3.50 10.30
N LEU A 195 -4.21 2.47 10.95
CA LEU A 195 -4.56 2.19 12.34
C LEU A 195 -4.21 3.32 13.30
N GLN A 196 -3.09 4.02 13.09
CA GLN A 196 -2.73 5.19 13.89
C GLN A 196 -3.70 6.36 13.67
N ALA A 197 -4.17 6.58 12.44
CA ALA A 197 -5.19 7.59 12.14
C ALA A 197 -6.51 7.24 12.84
N ILE A 198 -6.92 5.97 12.81
CA ILE A 198 -8.10 5.45 13.50
C ILE A 198 -7.94 5.60 15.02
N LYS A 199 -6.77 5.27 15.57
CA LYS A 199 -6.43 5.45 17.00
C LYS A 199 -6.66 6.88 17.46
N LYS A 200 -6.27 7.88 16.66
CA LYS A 200 -6.51 9.31 17.00
C LYS A 200 -8.00 9.66 17.08
N LYS A 201 -8.87 8.87 16.45
CA LYS A 201 -10.34 9.01 16.46
C LYS A 201 -11.02 8.04 17.44
N MET A 202 -10.25 7.27 18.21
CA MET A 202 -10.80 6.41 19.26
C MET A 202 -11.25 7.26 20.47
N PRO A 203 -12.48 7.07 20.96
CA PRO A 203 -12.87 7.65 22.24
C PRO A 203 -12.01 7.10 23.40
N PRO A 204 -11.97 7.80 24.54
CA PRO A 204 -11.31 7.27 25.74
C PRO A 204 -11.94 5.94 26.17
N LEU A 205 -11.09 5.01 26.62
CA LEU A 205 -11.52 3.68 27.08
C LEU A 205 -12.22 3.78 28.44
N THR A 206 -13.53 3.59 28.44
CA THR A 206 -14.34 3.39 29.64
C THR A 206 -14.51 1.88 29.90
N PRO A 207 -14.16 1.36 31.10
CA PRO A 207 -14.31 -0.06 31.41
C PRO A 207 -15.76 -0.54 31.21
N GLY A 208 -15.94 -1.54 30.35
CA GLY A 208 -17.24 -2.15 30.06
C GLY A 208 -18.00 -1.54 28.88
N GLU A 209 -17.54 -0.42 28.31
CA GLU A 209 -18.16 0.16 27.11
C GLU A 209 -17.50 -0.31 25.83
N LYS A 210 -18.32 -0.63 24.82
CA LYS A 210 -17.85 -0.92 23.46
C LYS A 210 -17.47 0.39 22.77
N VAL A 211 -16.22 0.80 22.96
CA VAL A 211 -15.66 2.01 22.35
C VAL A 211 -15.37 1.77 20.87
N LYS A 212 -15.77 2.72 20.01
CA LYS A 212 -15.63 2.61 18.55
C LYS A 212 -15.02 3.85 17.95
N PRO A 213 -14.16 3.72 16.95
CA PRO A 213 -13.67 4.87 16.22
C PRO A 213 -14.80 5.46 15.38
N GLU A 214 -14.87 6.78 15.34
CA GLU A 214 -15.69 7.46 14.35
C GLU A 214 -14.95 7.43 13.00
N LEU A 215 -15.41 6.58 12.09
CA LEU A 215 -14.94 6.58 10.71
C LEU A 215 -15.62 7.74 9.97
N ASN A 216 -14.88 8.83 9.77
CA ASN A 216 -15.36 10.00 9.06
C ASN A 216 -14.65 10.17 7.71
N HIS A 217 -14.98 11.23 6.98
CA HIS A 217 -14.38 11.56 5.68
C HIS A 217 -12.84 11.66 5.70
N GLU A 218 -12.21 12.03 6.82
CA GLU A 218 -10.75 12.13 6.94
C GLU A 218 -10.06 10.77 6.88
N ILE A 219 -10.78 9.68 7.15
CA ILE A 219 -10.25 8.31 7.04
C ILE A 219 -10.74 7.67 5.74
N VAL A 220 -12.03 7.81 5.43
CA VAL A 220 -12.65 7.11 4.31
C VAL A 220 -12.21 7.66 2.96
N ILE A 221 -12.13 9.00 2.79
CA ILE A 221 -11.74 9.57 1.50
C ILE A 221 -10.30 9.16 1.13
N PRO A 222 -9.27 9.36 1.99
CA PRO A 222 -7.91 8.97 1.63
C PRO A 222 -7.77 7.48 1.34
N MET A 223 -8.51 6.64 2.07
CA MET A 223 -8.51 5.20 1.83
C MET A 223 -9.08 4.85 0.45
N LEU A 224 -10.26 5.37 0.10
CA LEU A 224 -10.88 5.12 -1.20
C LEU A 224 -10.07 5.73 -2.34
N GLN A 225 -9.55 6.95 -2.15
CA GLN A 225 -8.71 7.63 -3.12
C GLN A 225 -7.47 6.80 -3.43
N ALA A 226 -6.81 6.28 -2.40
CA ALA A 226 -5.61 5.46 -2.58
C ALA A 226 -5.87 4.19 -3.41
N GLU A 227 -7.08 3.63 -3.40
CA GLU A 227 -7.42 2.48 -4.25
C GLU A 227 -7.68 2.87 -5.70
N LEU A 228 -8.22 4.08 -5.96
CA LEU A 228 -8.29 4.64 -7.31
C LEU A 228 -6.91 4.94 -7.85
N ASP A 229 -6.06 5.57 -7.03
CA ASP A 229 -4.68 5.91 -7.39
C ASP A 229 -3.82 4.69 -7.67
N ARG A 230 -4.28 3.49 -7.33
CA ARG A 230 -3.61 2.21 -7.63
C ARG A 230 -4.22 1.49 -8.83
N GLY A 231 -5.34 1.97 -9.35
CA GLY A 231 -6.10 1.26 -10.38
C GLY A 231 -6.79 -0.02 -9.86
N ASN A 232 -6.77 -0.25 -8.54
CA ASN A 232 -7.51 -1.33 -7.89
C ASN A 232 -9.02 -1.07 -7.85
N ALA A 233 -9.40 0.20 -8.05
CA ALA A 233 -10.78 0.65 -8.08
C ALA A 233 -11.06 1.51 -9.30
N SER A 234 -12.34 1.67 -9.62
CA SER A 234 -12.83 2.65 -10.59
C SER A 234 -14.11 3.30 -10.09
N VAL A 235 -14.45 4.50 -10.59
CA VAL A 235 -15.74 5.13 -10.30
C VAL A 235 -16.57 5.23 -11.57
N ASN A 236 -17.75 4.62 -11.56
CA ASN A 236 -18.72 4.72 -12.65
C ASN A 236 -20.09 5.16 -12.13
N GLY A 237 -20.64 6.25 -12.68
CA GLY A 237 -21.95 6.76 -12.27
C GLY A 237 -22.07 7.14 -10.78
N GLY A 238 -20.95 7.52 -10.14
CA GLY A 238 -20.90 7.79 -8.69
C GLY A 238 -20.88 6.54 -7.81
N VAL A 239 -20.68 5.37 -8.40
CA VAL A 239 -20.44 4.10 -7.71
C VAL A 239 -18.96 3.78 -7.80
N PHE A 240 -18.33 3.61 -6.66
CA PHE A 240 -16.96 3.15 -6.52
C PHE A 240 -16.94 1.63 -6.57
N LEU A 241 -16.19 1.08 -7.53
CA LEU A 241 -16.14 -0.32 -7.88
C LEU A 241 -14.75 -0.85 -7.60
N VAL A 242 -14.67 -1.94 -6.86
CA VAL A 242 -13.43 -2.69 -6.64
C VAL A 242 -13.67 -4.12 -7.08
N ASP A 243 -12.73 -4.67 -7.85
CA ASP A 243 -12.67 -6.10 -8.14
C ASP A 243 -11.51 -6.66 -7.31
N ASP A 244 -11.81 -7.45 -6.29
CA ASP A 244 -10.79 -8.16 -5.51
C ASP A 244 -11.07 -9.66 -5.49
N ASP A 245 -10.14 -10.44 -4.92
CA ASP A 245 -10.24 -11.91 -4.85
C ASP A 245 -11.49 -12.39 -4.10
N LEU A 246 -12.17 -11.51 -3.36
CA LEU A 246 -13.40 -11.80 -2.61
C LEU A 246 -14.67 -11.38 -3.38
N GLY A 247 -14.50 -10.79 -4.56
CA GLY A 247 -15.57 -10.42 -5.50
C GLY A 247 -15.69 -8.92 -5.73
N LYS A 248 -16.76 -8.53 -6.41
CA LYS A 248 -17.04 -7.13 -6.72
C LYS A 248 -17.65 -6.41 -5.53
N VAL A 249 -16.97 -5.37 -5.06
CA VAL A 249 -17.48 -4.47 -4.02
C VAL A 249 -17.97 -3.18 -4.68
N GLU A 250 -19.22 -2.82 -4.41
CA GLU A 250 -19.84 -1.59 -4.90
C GLU A 250 -20.14 -0.64 -3.74
N ILE A 251 -19.57 0.57 -3.79
CA ILE A 251 -19.76 1.61 -2.78
C ILE A 251 -20.41 2.82 -3.44
N LYS A 252 -21.67 3.10 -3.11
CA LYS A 252 -22.38 4.28 -3.62
C LYS A 252 -21.91 5.53 -2.87
N LEU A 253 -21.05 6.34 -3.50
CA LEU A 253 -20.40 7.50 -2.86
C LEU A 253 -21.41 8.49 -2.26
N LYS A 254 -22.53 8.71 -2.95
CA LYS A 254 -23.62 9.59 -2.47
C LYS A 254 -24.20 9.17 -1.11
N ASN A 255 -24.19 7.88 -0.77
CA ASN A 255 -24.68 7.40 0.54
C ASN A 255 -23.84 7.95 1.71
N TYR A 256 -22.62 8.39 1.41
CA TYR A 256 -21.65 8.90 2.37
C TYR A 256 -21.41 10.42 2.24
N GLY A 257 -22.23 11.11 1.43
CA GLY A 257 -22.00 12.52 1.11
C GLY A 257 -20.71 12.75 0.34
N LEU A 258 -20.28 11.77 -0.47
CA LEU A 258 -19.08 11.83 -1.29
C LEU A 258 -19.41 11.99 -2.77
N GLU A 259 -18.55 12.70 -3.48
CA GLU A 259 -18.55 12.87 -4.94
C GLU A 259 -17.19 12.52 -5.52
N TYR A 260 -17.15 12.28 -6.83
CA TYR A 260 -15.92 12.00 -7.58
C TYR A 260 -15.84 12.94 -8.77
N SER A 261 -14.70 13.59 -8.94
CA SER A 261 -14.39 14.35 -10.15
C SER A 261 -13.61 13.48 -11.12
N LYS A 262 -14.21 13.19 -12.28
CA LYS A 262 -13.51 12.46 -13.36
C LYS A 262 -12.36 13.27 -13.97
N GLU A 263 -12.51 14.59 -14.03
CA GLU A 263 -11.50 15.49 -14.61
C GLU A 263 -10.21 15.47 -13.78
N TYR A 264 -10.35 15.50 -12.46
CA TYR A 264 -9.22 15.56 -11.54
C TYR A 264 -8.91 14.23 -10.86
N ASN A 265 -9.66 13.18 -11.19
CA ASN A 265 -9.55 11.84 -10.64
C ASN A 265 -9.55 11.77 -9.09
N PHE A 266 -10.30 12.63 -8.39
CA PHE A 266 -10.35 12.59 -6.92
C PHE A 266 -11.76 12.52 -6.33
N ILE A 267 -11.87 11.86 -5.17
CA ILE A 267 -13.04 11.80 -4.31
C ILE A 267 -13.01 12.96 -3.33
N PHE A 268 -14.14 13.62 -3.14
CA PHE A 268 -14.29 14.71 -2.19
C PHE A 268 -15.63 14.67 -1.46
N LYS A 269 -15.70 15.36 -0.32
CA LYS A 269 -16.93 15.52 0.44
C LYS A 269 -17.81 16.57 -0.22
N GLN A 270 -19.09 16.27 -0.43
CA GLN A 270 -20.08 17.24 -0.87
C GLN A 270 -20.22 18.39 0.16
N PRO A 271 -20.18 19.65 -0.27
CA PRO A 271 -20.41 20.79 0.61
C PRO A 271 -21.77 20.68 1.32
N GLY A 272 -21.78 20.77 2.66
CA GLY A 272 -22.99 20.71 3.47
C GLY A 272 -23.61 19.31 3.66
N ALA A 273 -23.06 18.26 3.04
CA ALA A 273 -23.52 16.90 3.29
C ALA A 273 -23.01 16.39 4.65
N ASP A 274 -23.88 15.72 5.39
CA ASP A 274 -23.46 14.98 6.58
C ASP A 274 -22.78 13.68 6.15
N PHE A 275 -21.69 13.32 6.84
CA PHE A 275 -21.01 12.07 6.54
C PHE A 275 -21.82 10.94 7.16
N GLY A 276 -22.58 10.25 6.30
CA GLY A 276 -23.46 9.17 6.72
C GLY A 276 -22.71 8.06 7.48
N LYS A 277 -23.45 7.22 8.20
CA LYS A 277 -22.87 6.03 8.85
C LYS A 277 -22.16 5.18 7.81
N VAL A 278 -20.87 4.94 8.03
CA VAL A 278 -20.05 4.07 7.20
C VAL A 278 -20.65 2.68 7.13
N GLY A 279 -20.99 2.22 5.92
CA GLY A 279 -21.58 0.92 5.68
C GLY A 279 -20.58 -0.22 5.74
N GLN A 280 -21.10 -1.44 5.69
CA GLN A 280 -20.33 -2.69 5.80
C GLN A 280 -19.27 -2.82 4.72
N GLU A 281 -19.59 -2.39 3.50
CA GLU A 281 -18.72 -2.41 2.36
C GLU A 281 -17.45 -1.57 2.55
N VAL A 282 -17.57 -0.37 3.13
CA VAL A 282 -16.43 0.53 3.35
C VAL A 282 -15.53 -0.02 4.45
N VAL A 283 -16.09 -0.51 5.56
CA VAL A 283 -15.22 -1.07 6.62
C VAL A 283 -14.62 -2.41 6.23
N ASN A 284 -15.33 -3.27 5.47
CA ASN A 284 -14.70 -4.47 4.92
C ASN A 284 -13.50 -4.09 4.05
N ARG A 285 -13.61 -3.03 3.24
CA ARG A 285 -12.47 -2.54 2.46
C ARG A 285 -11.34 -2.00 3.34
N LEU A 286 -11.67 -1.25 4.38
CA LEU A 286 -10.70 -0.75 5.36
C LEU A 286 -9.91 -1.91 5.99
N ILE A 287 -10.61 -2.98 6.38
CA ILE A 287 -10.02 -4.19 6.95
C ILE A 287 -9.03 -4.82 5.97
N ASN A 288 -9.44 -5.03 4.72
CA ASN A 288 -8.58 -5.59 3.69
C ASN A 288 -7.35 -4.71 3.42
N THR A 289 -7.50 -3.38 3.53
CA THR A 289 -6.40 -2.42 3.29
C THR A 289 -5.39 -2.39 4.44
N ILE A 290 -5.79 -2.74 5.66
CA ILE A 290 -4.92 -2.69 6.84
C ILE A 290 -3.78 -3.72 6.74
N GLY A 291 -3.96 -4.87 6.10
CA GLY A 291 -2.86 -5.80 5.80
C GLY A 291 -2.00 -6.23 7.00
N ILE A 292 -2.58 -6.21 8.21
CA ILE A 292 -1.87 -6.60 9.45
C ILE A 292 -1.98 -8.10 9.66
N ASN A 293 -0.90 -8.70 10.14
CA ASN A 293 -0.73 -10.14 10.20
C ASN A 293 -1.15 -10.77 11.52
N THR A 294 -1.36 -9.98 12.58
CA THR A 294 -1.81 -10.51 13.88
C THR A 294 -2.86 -9.64 14.58
N ALA A 295 -3.78 -10.30 15.30
CA ALA A 295 -4.77 -9.62 16.14
C ALA A 295 -4.13 -8.86 17.32
N GLU A 296 -2.94 -9.29 17.77
CA GLU A 296 -2.15 -8.64 18.82
C GLU A 296 -1.76 -7.23 18.41
N GLU A 297 -1.16 -7.08 17.22
CA GLU A 297 -0.73 -5.79 16.68
C GLU A 297 -1.90 -4.81 16.55
N VAL A 298 -3.06 -5.29 16.10
CA VAL A 298 -4.28 -4.47 16.01
C VAL A 298 -4.70 -3.97 17.40
N ILE A 299 -4.72 -4.84 18.41
CA ILE A 299 -5.09 -4.49 19.79
C ILE A 299 -4.08 -3.49 20.37
N ASP A 300 -2.79 -3.75 20.22
CA ASP A 300 -1.74 -2.89 20.75
C ASP A 300 -1.77 -1.50 20.12
N ILE A 301 -1.94 -1.41 18.79
CA ILE A 301 -1.98 -0.13 18.10
C ILE A 301 -3.25 0.65 18.49
N LEU A 302 -4.43 0.03 18.41
CA LEU A 302 -5.70 0.73 18.66
C LEU A 302 -5.88 1.12 20.13
N TYR A 303 -5.39 0.30 21.06
CA TYR A 303 -5.63 0.48 22.48
C TYR A 303 -4.40 0.92 23.29
N ASP A 304 -3.25 1.17 22.63
CA ASP A 304 -2.03 1.67 23.28
C ASP A 304 -1.55 0.78 24.42
N SER A 305 -1.71 -0.54 24.26
CA SER A 305 -1.50 -1.57 25.29
C SER A 305 -2.26 -1.34 26.61
N LYS A 306 -3.24 -0.41 26.65
CA LYS A 306 -4.14 -0.20 27.80
C LYS A 306 -5.09 -1.37 27.99
N VAL A 307 -5.35 -2.10 26.92
CA VAL A 307 -6.07 -3.35 26.96
C VAL A 307 -5.09 -4.49 27.22
N LYS A 308 -5.21 -5.14 28.39
CA LYS A 308 -4.40 -6.33 28.71
C LYS A 308 -4.83 -7.52 27.87
N VAL A 309 -3.88 -8.09 27.13
CA VAL A 309 -4.01 -9.42 26.52
C VAL A 309 -3.44 -10.45 27.49
N PHE A 310 -4.26 -11.39 27.95
CA PHE A 310 -3.83 -12.39 28.91
C PHE A 310 -3.23 -13.59 28.19
N LYS A 311 -1.93 -13.83 28.36
CA LYS A 311 -1.29 -15.06 27.85
C LYS A 311 -1.74 -16.26 28.67
N ALA A 312 -2.12 -17.32 27.98
CA ALA A 312 -2.74 -18.50 28.53
C ALA A 312 -2.20 -19.78 27.90
N LYS A 313 -2.22 -20.87 28.66
CA LYS A 313 -1.87 -22.23 28.21
C LYS A 313 -2.86 -23.24 28.77
N LEU A 314 -3.14 -24.30 28.03
CA LEU A 314 -3.82 -25.46 28.57
C LEU A 314 -2.93 -26.10 29.65
N SER A 315 -3.54 -26.59 30.73
CA SER A 315 -2.83 -27.27 31.80
C SER A 315 -2.46 -28.68 31.36
N ASP A 316 -1.20 -29.06 31.56
CA ASP A 316 -0.73 -30.43 31.32
C ASP A 316 -1.43 -31.47 32.20
N GLU A 317 -1.96 -31.02 33.35
CA GLU A 317 -2.61 -31.89 34.36
C GLU A 317 -4.09 -32.13 34.07
N ASP A 318 -4.79 -31.16 33.46
CA ASP A 318 -6.20 -31.28 33.09
C ASP A 318 -6.46 -30.37 31.89
N PRO A 319 -6.78 -30.91 30.70
CA PRO A 319 -7.02 -30.12 29.50
C PRO A 319 -8.25 -29.21 29.60
N ARG A 320 -9.04 -29.34 30.68
CA ARG A 320 -10.14 -28.43 31.00
C ARG A 320 -9.69 -27.20 31.80
N LEU A 321 -8.40 -27.07 32.12
CA LEU A 321 -7.88 -25.90 32.83
C LEU A 321 -7.05 -25.05 31.88
N ILE A 322 -7.39 -23.77 31.81
CA ILE A 322 -6.55 -22.76 31.19
C ILE A 322 -5.80 -22.02 32.30
N LYS A 323 -4.47 -22.13 32.32
CA LYS A 323 -3.58 -21.37 33.21
C LYS A 323 -3.21 -20.06 32.52
N THR A 324 -3.49 -18.94 33.16
CA THR A 324 -3.11 -17.60 32.68
C THR A 324 -1.85 -17.12 33.40
N THR A 325 -1.12 -16.22 32.74
CA THR A 325 0.12 -15.61 33.30
C THR A 325 -0.12 -14.69 34.49
N SER A 326 -1.33 -14.14 34.65
CA SER A 326 -1.69 -13.26 35.76
C SER A 326 -3.13 -13.47 36.19
N SER A 327 -3.50 -12.91 37.35
CA SER A 327 -4.89 -12.88 37.82
C SER A 327 -5.77 -12.19 36.80
N VAL A 328 -6.88 -12.84 36.50
CA VAL A 328 -7.74 -12.58 35.37
C VAL A 328 -8.76 -11.53 35.92
N GLU A 329 -8.99 -10.39 35.25
CA GLU A 329 -9.85 -9.29 35.76
C GLU A 329 -11.29 -9.40 35.22
N LYS A 330 -12.35 -8.98 35.93
CA LYS A 330 -13.74 -9.11 35.39
C LYS A 330 -13.97 -8.44 34.03
N SER A 331 -13.12 -7.48 33.68
CA SER A 331 -13.14 -6.73 32.42
C SER A 331 -12.44 -7.42 31.25
N LEU A 332 -11.92 -8.66 31.41
CA LEU A 332 -11.16 -9.41 30.39
C LEU A 332 -11.76 -9.31 28.99
N PRO A 333 -11.16 -8.52 28.10
CA PRO A 333 -11.68 -8.42 26.75
C PRO A 333 -11.01 -9.45 25.85
N TYR A 334 -9.74 -9.83 26.11
CA TYR A 334 -8.94 -10.69 25.23
C TYR A 334 -7.98 -11.66 25.97
N LEU A 335 -7.79 -12.85 25.39
CA LEU A 335 -6.96 -13.95 25.88
C LEU A 335 -6.13 -14.50 24.70
N LYS A 336 -4.84 -14.79 24.89
CA LYS A 336 -3.99 -15.46 23.90
C LYS A 336 -3.67 -16.88 24.37
N LEU A 337 -4.26 -17.89 23.73
CA LEU A 337 -4.11 -19.31 24.06
C LEU A 337 -3.49 -20.04 22.87
N GLU A 338 -2.34 -20.68 23.08
CA GLU A 338 -1.63 -21.47 22.05
C GLU A 338 -1.39 -20.71 20.72
N GLY A 339 -1.09 -19.42 20.83
CA GLY A 339 -0.85 -18.56 19.67
C GLY A 339 -2.12 -17.99 19.03
N ARG A 340 -3.31 -18.47 19.41
CA ARG A 340 -4.61 -17.96 18.94
C ARG A 340 -5.18 -16.92 19.89
N PHE A 341 -5.93 -15.97 19.35
CA PHE A 341 -6.59 -14.91 20.11
C PHE A 341 -8.03 -15.28 20.39
N PHE A 342 -8.50 -14.96 21.59
CA PHE A 342 -9.86 -15.18 22.02
C PHE A 342 -10.39 -13.92 22.68
N THR A 343 -11.69 -13.72 22.61
CA THR A 343 -12.41 -12.70 23.38
C THR A 343 -13.40 -13.36 24.31
N VAL A 344 -13.58 -12.79 25.49
CA VAL A 344 -14.59 -13.23 26.44
C VAL A 344 -15.87 -12.45 26.16
N GLU A 345 -16.88 -13.12 25.63
CA GLU A 345 -18.24 -12.57 25.55
C GLU A 345 -18.98 -12.92 26.84
N ALA A 346 -19.05 -11.97 27.77
CA ALA A 346 -19.94 -12.06 28.93
C ALA A 346 -21.34 -11.60 28.49
N ASN A 347 -22.29 -12.52 28.43
CA ASN A 347 -23.69 -12.17 28.19
C ASN A 347 -24.32 -11.84 29.54
N LEU A 348 -24.68 -10.57 29.77
CA LEU A 348 -25.18 -10.13 31.07
C LEU A 348 -26.62 -10.59 31.37
N ASP A 349 -27.44 -10.99 30.39
CA ASP A 349 -28.84 -11.31 30.72
C ASP A 349 -29.52 -12.55 30.08
N THR A 350 -29.25 -13.03 28.86
CA THR A 350 -29.97 -14.24 28.36
C THR A 350 -29.29 -14.94 27.17
N GLY A 351 -29.08 -16.27 27.23
CA GLY A 351 -29.13 -17.15 26.05
C GLY A 351 -27.93 -18.09 25.72
N ILE A 352 -28.09 -19.39 26.05
CA ILE A 352 -28.15 -20.67 25.27
C ILE A 352 -27.17 -21.01 24.10
N LEU A 353 -26.98 -22.32 23.90
CA LEU A 353 -25.78 -23.12 23.59
C LEU A 353 -25.93 -24.10 22.41
N SER A 354 -24.87 -24.26 21.61
CA SER A 354 -24.45 -25.55 21.00
C SER A 354 -23.05 -25.44 20.37
N SER A 355 -22.32 -26.56 20.33
CA SER A 355 -21.07 -26.71 19.56
C SER A 355 -21.32 -27.65 18.40
N PHE A 356 -20.85 -27.31 17.20
CA PHE A 356 -20.30 -28.29 16.28
C PHE A 356 -19.23 -27.61 15.40
N SER A 357 -18.02 -28.18 15.44
CA SER A 357 -16.79 -27.80 14.73
C SER A 357 -15.94 -26.61 15.27
N ASN A 358 -14.75 -27.02 15.72
CA ASN A 358 -13.38 -26.49 15.63
C ASN A 358 -12.79 -25.29 16.41
N SER A 359 -13.51 -24.38 17.10
CA SER A 359 -12.73 -23.35 17.85
C SER A 359 -13.30 -22.57 19.05
N ASN A 360 -14.42 -22.97 19.68
CA ASN A 360 -14.98 -22.19 20.81
C ASN A 360 -14.84 -22.91 22.17
N PHE A 361 -14.47 -22.16 23.22
CA PHE A 361 -14.31 -22.65 24.59
C PHE A 361 -15.30 -21.96 25.57
N TYR A 362 -15.67 -22.60 26.67
CA TYR A 362 -16.66 -22.08 27.64
C TYR A 362 -16.06 -21.91 29.04
N LEU A 363 -16.41 -20.85 29.76
CA LEU A 363 -15.90 -20.58 31.11
C LEU A 363 -16.86 -21.07 32.20
N SER A 364 -16.34 -21.73 33.24
CA SER A 364 -17.15 -22.24 34.36
C SER A 364 -17.69 -21.13 35.28
N ASP A 365 -18.79 -21.43 35.97
CA ASP A 365 -19.47 -20.56 36.94
C ASP A 365 -18.60 -20.11 38.14
N ALA A 366 -17.47 -20.78 38.39
CA ALA A 366 -16.62 -20.56 39.56
C ALA A 366 -15.49 -19.55 39.32
N TYR A 367 -15.60 -18.71 38.28
CA TYR A 367 -14.57 -17.75 37.95
C TYR A 367 -14.51 -16.60 38.98
N SER A 368 -13.47 -16.64 39.82
CA SER A 368 -13.09 -15.55 40.72
C SER A 368 -11.98 -14.74 40.06
N SER A 369 -12.18 -13.42 39.95
CA SER A 369 -11.22 -12.45 39.36
C SER A 369 -9.91 -12.28 40.14
N LYS A 370 -9.58 -13.24 41.00
CA LYS A 370 -8.36 -13.31 41.81
C LYS A 370 -7.54 -14.58 41.53
N LYS A 371 -7.98 -15.46 40.64
CA LYS A 371 -7.27 -16.70 40.27
C LYS A 371 -6.62 -16.56 38.88
N SER A 372 -5.48 -17.21 38.69
CA SER A 372 -4.76 -17.36 37.40
C SER A 372 -5.18 -18.62 36.64
N VAL A 373 -6.35 -19.17 36.96
CA VAL A 373 -6.86 -20.41 36.37
C VAL A 373 -8.31 -20.21 35.96
N LEU A 374 -8.60 -20.53 34.71
CA LEU A 374 -9.92 -20.57 34.11
C LEU A 374 -10.31 -22.03 33.91
N TYR A 375 -11.52 -22.40 34.30
CA TYR A 375 -12.05 -23.75 34.12
C TYR A 375 -12.94 -23.78 32.88
N LEU A 376 -12.69 -24.77 32.02
CA LEU A 376 -13.50 -25.11 30.87
C LEU A 376 -14.52 -26.18 31.24
N GLN A 377 -15.75 -26.01 30.81
CA GLN A 377 -16.81 -26.99 31.05
C GLN A 377 -17.33 -27.56 29.72
N GLN A 378 -17.39 -28.88 29.61
CA GLN A 378 -18.15 -29.56 28.56
C GLN A 378 -19.63 -29.51 28.96
N SER A 379 -20.48 -28.91 28.12
CA SER A 379 -21.91 -28.81 28.39
C SER A 379 -22.62 -30.12 28.07
N VAL A 380 -23.33 -30.68 29.04
CA VAL A 380 -24.40 -31.68 28.82
C VAL A 380 -25.78 -31.04 29.02
N ASP A 381 -25.84 -29.85 29.66
CA ASP A 381 -27.10 -29.22 30.03
C ASP A 381 -27.03 -27.69 30.07
N ASN A 382 -27.67 -27.05 29.08
CA ASN A 382 -28.57 -25.89 29.19
C ASN A 382 -28.17 -24.63 30.03
N ARG A 383 -28.00 -24.84 31.35
CA ARG A 383 -28.57 -23.95 32.38
C ARG A 383 -27.54 -23.28 33.31
N SER A 384 -26.25 -23.57 33.20
CA SER A 384 -25.23 -23.11 34.16
C SER A 384 -24.02 -22.43 33.50
N GLN A 385 -24.25 -21.50 32.57
CA GLN A 385 -23.16 -20.88 31.80
C GLN A 385 -23.26 -19.35 31.75
N ARG A 386 -22.12 -18.67 32.00
CA ARG A 386 -22.00 -17.21 32.07
C ARG A 386 -21.06 -16.55 31.04
N GLY A 387 -20.35 -17.31 30.18
CA GLY A 387 -19.51 -16.70 29.14
C GLY A 387 -18.85 -17.67 28.15
N CYS A 388 -18.48 -17.14 26.97
CA CYS A 388 -17.84 -17.87 25.87
C CYS A 388 -16.50 -17.22 25.48
N LEU A 389 -15.49 -18.06 25.22
CA LEU A 389 -14.26 -17.71 24.54
C LEU A 389 -14.44 -17.98 23.05
N ARG A 390 -14.45 -16.90 22.27
CA ARG A 390 -14.55 -16.97 20.81
C ARG A 390 -13.19 -16.70 20.20
N GLU A 391 -12.72 -17.60 19.33
CA GLU A 391 -11.51 -17.35 18.55
C GLU A 391 -11.72 -16.08 17.71
N LEU A 392 -10.74 -15.19 17.77
CA LEU A 392 -10.68 -13.96 17.02
C LEU A 392 -9.57 -14.09 15.98
N ASP A 393 -9.97 -14.31 14.74
CA ASP A 393 -9.13 -13.89 13.62
C ASP A 393 -9.15 -12.35 13.51
N ILE A 394 -8.22 -11.83 12.70
CA ILE A 394 -7.99 -10.39 12.52
C ILE A 394 -9.24 -9.72 11.96
N ASP A 395 -9.86 -10.37 10.98
CA ASP A 395 -11.11 -9.97 10.35
C ASP A 395 -12.23 -9.79 11.37
N SER A 396 -12.43 -10.77 12.24
CA SER A 396 -13.45 -10.78 13.28
C SER A 396 -13.18 -9.72 14.34
N LEU A 397 -11.90 -9.49 14.68
CA LEU A 397 -11.50 -8.42 15.59
C LEU A 397 -11.80 -7.06 15.01
N LEU A 398 -11.33 -6.76 13.79
CA LEU A 398 -11.54 -5.47 13.16
C LEU A 398 -13.04 -5.24 12.87
N LYS A 399 -13.77 -6.26 12.41
CA LYS A 399 -15.24 -6.20 12.27
C LYS A 399 -15.89 -5.83 13.60
N ARG A 400 -15.45 -6.40 14.73
CA ARG A 400 -15.97 -6.03 16.06
C ARG A 400 -15.65 -4.58 16.45
N VAL A 401 -14.47 -4.08 16.11
CA VAL A 401 -14.09 -2.67 16.38
C VAL A 401 -14.98 -1.72 15.58
N PHE A 402 -15.20 -2.01 14.30
CA PHE A 402 -15.87 -1.08 13.39
C PHE A 402 -17.40 -1.26 13.31
N PHE A 403 -17.96 -2.45 13.53
CA PHE A 403 -19.40 -2.69 13.36
C PHE A 403 -20.27 -2.47 14.60
N LYS A 404 -21.47 -1.90 14.38
CA LYS A 404 -22.54 -1.83 15.36
C LYS A 404 -23.39 -3.10 15.35
N GLY A 405 -22.92 -4.10 16.09
CA GLY A 405 -23.67 -5.31 16.37
C GLY A 405 -23.77 -6.20 15.13
N LEU A 406 -23.13 -7.36 15.19
CA LEU A 406 -23.77 -8.49 14.53
C LEU A 406 -25.09 -8.71 15.28
N PRO A 407 -26.25 -8.74 14.61
CA PRO A 407 -27.47 -9.18 15.26
C PRO A 407 -27.23 -10.61 15.72
N VAL A 408 -27.51 -10.88 17.00
CA VAL A 408 -27.80 -12.26 17.40
C VAL A 408 -29.09 -12.64 16.63
N PRO A 409 -29.12 -13.73 15.85
CA PRO A 409 -30.32 -14.13 15.15
C PRO A 409 -31.44 -14.39 16.17
N GLY A 410 -32.53 -13.64 16.08
CA GLY A 410 -33.79 -13.97 16.76
C GLY A 410 -34.19 -13.06 17.91
N HIS A 411 -34.68 -11.85 17.61
CA HIS A 411 -35.61 -11.13 18.49
C HIS A 411 -36.73 -10.50 17.65
N HIS A 412 -37.80 -11.27 17.43
CA HIS A 412 -39.14 -10.68 17.43
C HIS A 412 -39.55 -10.54 18.90
N ALA A 413 -39.70 -9.30 19.36
CA ALA A 413 -40.32 -9.04 20.66
C ALA A 413 -41.78 -9.55 20.63
N PRO A 414 -42.26 -10.31 21.62
CA PRO A 414 -43.69 -10.48 21.79
C PRO A 414 -44.31 -9.14 22.22
N LYS A 415 -45.46 -8.82 21.62
CA LYS A 415 -46.32 -7.70 22.04
C LYS A 415 -46.91 -7.92 23.42
#